data_AF-A0A316G206-F1
#
_entry.id   AF-A0A316G206-F1
#
_cell.length_a   1.000
_cell.length_b   1.000
_cell.length_c   1.000
_cell.angle_alpha   90.00
_cell.angle_beta   90.00
_cell.angle_gamma   90.00
#
_symmetry.space_group_name_H-M   'P 1'
#
loop_
_entity.id
_entity.type
_entity.pdbx_description
1 polymer ?
#
loop_
_entity_poly.entity_id
_entity_poly.type
_entity_poly.pdbx_seq_one_letter_code
_entity_poly.pdbx_strand_id
1 'polypeptide(L)'
;MKFTVSEHDLWGPGHNVVAVLPPSPGDLFVEVMVHGKFAWSWPITDYERAVKLAVAFANRIRADRPVVIKVLCLSRREVETVFRFSFAEELAATETPEQAEEMYQAIKTTCLEALRNSSDPRVRADAMETLQGMGVVT
;
A
#
# COMPACT_ATOMS: atom_id res chain seq x y z
N MET A 1 -1.57 1.09 -23.75
CA MET A 1 -1.91 1.43 -22.37
C MET A 1 -1.89 2.94 -22.25
N LYS A 2 -3.03 3.60 -22.03
CA LYS A 2 -3.12 5.06 -21.83
C LYS A 2 -3.02 5.31 -20.33
N PHE A 3 -1.96 5.97 -19.88
CA PHE A 3 -1.83 6.42 -18.51
C PHE A 3 -2.57 7.76 -18.39
N THR A 4 -3.65 7.79 -17.61
CA THR A 4 -4.31 9.04 -17.26
C THR A 4 -3.71 9.50 -15.95
N VAL A 5 -2.74 10.41 -16.04
CA VAL A 5 -2.21 11.11 -14.86
C VAL A 5 -3.21 12.21 -14.52
N SER A 6 -3.94 12.09 -13.40
CA SER A 6 -4.74 13.18 -12.89
C SER A 6 -3.81 14.22 -12.24
N GLU A 7 -3.84 15.45 -12.76
CA GLU A 7 -3.19 16.60 -12.14
C GLU A 7 -3.90 16.93 -10.83
N HIS A 8 -3.46 16.32 -9.73
CA HIS A 8 -3.64 16.92 -8.41
C HIS A 8 -2.66 18.09 -8.30
N ASP A 9 -2.96 19.16 -7.56
CA ASP A 9 -2.02 20.28 -7.36
C ASP A 9 -0.73 19.76 -6.69
N LEU A 10 0.25 19.43 -7.53
CA LEU A 10 1.41 18.56 -7.25
C LEU A 10 2.55 19.27 -6.51
N TRP A 11 2.32 20.45 -5.94
CA TRP A 11 3.36 21.28 -5.35
C TRP A 11 2.96 21.71 -3.93
N GLY A 12 3.34 20.91 -2.94
CA GLY A 12 3.36 21.37 -1.55
C GLY A 12 4.46 22.43 -1.33
N PRO A 13 4.39 23.24 -0.26
CA PRO A 13 5.47 24.16 0.09
C PRO A 13 6.78 23.38 0.27
N GLY A 14 7.80 23.66 -0.54
CA GLY A 14 9.06 22.89 -0.60
C GLY A 14 9.23 22.00 -1.83
N HIS A 15 8.32 22.07 -2.81
CA HIS A 15 8.36 21.33 -4.08
C HIS A 15 8.22 19.80 -3.95
N ASN A 16 7.72 19.28 -2.81
CA ASN A 16 7.41 17.86 -2.65
C ASN A 16 6.27 17.45 -3.59
N VAL A 17 6.33 16.22 -4.11
CA VAL A 17 5.42 15.70 -5.15
C VAL A 17 4.76 14.42 -4.64
N VAL A 18 3.45 14.29 -4.84
CA VAL A 18 2.70 13.06 -4.57
C VAL A 18 2.22 12.46 -5.88
N ALA A 19 2.88 11.38 -6.34
CA ALA A 19 2.43 10.63 -7.50
C ALA A 19 1.44 9.54 -7.05
N VAL A 20 0.26 9.52 -7.65
CA VAL A 20 -0.79 8.56 -7.32
C VAL A 20 -1.07 7.67 -8.52
N LEU A 21 -1.10 6.36 -8.29
CA LEU A 21 -1.62 5.39 -9.23
C LEU A 21 -3.01 4.93 -8.73
N PRO A 22 -4.10 5.18 -9.48
CA PRO A 22 -5.44 4.83 -9.03
C PRO A 22 -5.64 3.31 -8.98
N PRO A 23 -6.57 2.82 -8.14
CA PRO A 23 -6.90 1.40 -8.04
C PRO A 23 -7.30 0.78 -9.38
N SER A 24 -6.78 -0.41 -9.63
CA SER A 24 -7.09 -1.27 -10.76
C SER A 24 -7.76 -2.57 -10.28
N PRO A 25 -8.52 -3.27 -11.14
CA PRO A 25 -9.09 -4.57 -10.78
C PRO A 25 -7.99 -5.58 -10.44
N GLY A 26 -7.98 -6.09 -9.20
CA GLY A 26 -6.92 -6.98 -8.72
C GLY A 26 -6.18 -6.43 -7.50
N ASP A 27 -6.20 -5.12 -7.30
CA ASP A 27 -5.43 -4.49 -6.23
C ASP A 27 -6.04 -4.82 -4.87
N LEU A 28 -5.15 -5.14 -3.92
CA LEU A 28 -5.51 -5.50 -2.55
C LEU A 28 -4.99 -4.48 -1.55
N PHE A 29 -3.87 -3.82 -1.87
CA PHE A 29 -3.17 -2.93 -0.96
C PHE A 29 -2.90 -1.59 -1.61
N VAL A 30 -2.78 -0.57 -0.76
CA VAL A 30 -2.32 0.76 -1.13
C VAL A 30 -1.01 0.99 -0.40
N GLU A 31 0.06 1.00 -1.18
CA GLU A 31 1.42 1.12 -0.71
C GLU A 31 1.92 2.54 -0.89
N VAL A 32 2.39 3.13 0.20
CA VAL A 32 2.95 4.47 0.19
C VAL A 32 4.45 4.41 0.35
N MET A 33 5.14 4.97 -0.64
CA MET A 33 6.59 5.06 -0.65
C MET A 33 7.03 6.51 -0.48
N VAL A 34 8.06 6.73 0.31
CA VAL A 34 8.71 8.03 0.51
C VAL A 34 10.16 7.93 0.06
N HIS A 35 10.55 8.70 -0.96
CA HIS A 35 11.91 8.69 -1.51
C HIS A 35 12.41 7.27 -1.90
N GLY A 36 11.52 6.45 -2.45
CA GLY A 36 11.83 5.08 -2.86
C GLY A 36 11.87 4.05 -1.73
N LYS A 37 11.62 4.44 -0.48
CA LYS A 37 11.47 3.52 0.64
C LYS A 37 10.00 3.31 0.97
N PHE A 38 9.66 2.08 1.35
CA PHE A 38 8.35 1.78 1.91
C PHE A 38 8.12 2.61 3.19
N ALA A 39 6.92 3.14 3.36
CA ALA A 39 6.54 3.91 4.54
C ALA A 39 5.30 3.34 5.21
N TRP A 40 4.27 3.01 4.42
CA TRP A 40 2.99 2.53 4.95
C TRP A 40 2.29 1.62 3.94
N SER A 41 1.57 0.62 4.46
CA SER A 41 0.63 -0.21 3.71
C SER A 41 -0.76 -0.09 4.31
N TRP A 42 -1.78 -0.02 3.45
CA TRP A 42 -3.18 -0.03 3.85
C TRP A 42 -4.01 -0.97 2.98
N PRO A 43 -5.17 -1.42 3.48
CA PRO A 43 -6.19 -2.04 2.64
C PRO A 43 -6.54 -1.15 1.44
N ILE A 44 -6.86 -1.75 0.29
CA ILE A 44 -7.32 -0.99 -0.90
C ILE A 44 -8.58 -0.16 -0.63
N THR A 45 -9.41 -0.59 0.32
CA THR A 45 -10.61 0.15 0.78
C THR A 45 -10.28 1.49 1.42
N ASP A 46 -9.04 1.67 1.92
CA ASP A 46 -8.53 2.90 2.51
C ASP A 46 -7.77 3.79 1.51
N TYR A 47 -7.86 3.55 0.21
CA TYR A 47 -7.16 4.32 -0.83
C TYR A 47 -7.27 5.85 -0.66
N GLU A 48 -8.49 6.37 -0.53
CA GLU A 48 -8.72 7.82 -0.37
C GLU A 48 -8.06 8.38 0.90
N ARG A 49 -8.02 7.57 1.96
CA ARG A 49 -7.35 7.93 3.21
C ARG A 49 -5.83 7.96 3.01
N ALA A 50 -5.26 6.95 2.35
CA ALA A 50 -3.84 6.88 2.04
C ALA A 50 -3.39 8.08 1.19
N VAL A 51 -4.15 8.45 0.15
CA VAL A 51 -3.87 9.64 -0.68
C VAL A 51 -3.91 10.91 0.16
N LYS A 52 -4.94 11.12 0.98
CA LYS A 52 -5.05 12.29 1.86
C LYS A 52 -3.88 12.40 2.84
N LEU A 53 -3.46 11.27 3.42
CA LEU A 53 -2.31 11.23 4.33
C LEU A 53 -1.00 11.55 3.60
N ALA A 54 -0.78 10.98 2.41
CA ALA A 54 0.39 11.27 1.59
C ALA A 54 0.48 12.77 1.23
N VAL A 55 -0.62 13.39 0.84
CA VAL A 55 -0.70 14.84 0.56
C VAL A 55 -0.46 15.67 1.83
N ALA A 56 -1.10 15.31 2.95
CA ALA A 56 -0.89 16.00 4.22
C ALA A 56 0.57 15.90 4.71
N PHE A 57 1.21 14.76 4.50
CA PHE A 57 2.62 14.54 4.82
C PHE A 57 3.55 15.37 3.92
N ALA A 58 3.31 15.36 2.60
CA ALA A 58 4.05 16.16 1.63
C ALA A 58 4.04 17.66 1.98
N ASN A 59 2.90 18.16 2.47
CA ASN A 59 2.71 19.56 2.86
C ASN A 59 3.40 19.95 4.19
N ARG A 60 3.77 18.96 5.02
CA ARG A 60 4.35 19.20 6.35
C ARG A 60 5.85 18.96 6.39
N ILE A 61 6.37 18.11 5.51
CA ILE A 61 7.81 17.83 5.47
C ILE A 61 8.58 19.08 5.02
N ARG A 62 9.64 19.38 5.76
CA ARG A 62 10.72 20.26 5.31
C ARG A 62 11.96 19.40 5.10
N ALA A 63 12.43 19.37 3.87
CA ALA A 63 13.64 18.65 3.48
C ALA A 63 14.52 19.58 2.64
N ASP A 64 15.83 19.36 2.68
CA ASP A 64 16.80 20.15 1.91
C ASP A 64 16.66 19.96 0.40
N ARG A 65 15.95 18.89 -0.01
CA ARG A 65 15.63 18.58 -1.41
C ARG A 65 14.18 18.12 -1.51
N PRO A 66 13.52 18.33 -2.66
CA PRO A 66 12.17 17.83 -2.92
C PRO A 66 12.06 16.33 -2.70
N VAL A 67 11.00 15.91 -1.99
CA VAL A 67 10.68 14.51 -1.75
C VAL A 67 9.56 14.07 -2.69
N VAL A 68 9.76 12.91 -3.31
CA VAL A 68 8.71 12.23 -4.08
C VAL A 68 8.07 11.18 -3.20
N ILE A 69 6.76 11.27 -3.06
CA ILE A 69 5.91 10.31 -2.38
C ILE A 69 5.09 9.60 -3.46
N LYS A 70 5.05 8.27 -3.43
CA LYS A 70 4.26 7.48 -4.38
C LYS A 70 3.18 6.74 -3.62
N VAL A 71 1.96 6.77 -4.13
CA VAL A 71 0.83 5.97 -3.65
C VAL A 71 0.52 4.96 -4.75
N LEU A 72 0.78 3.68 -4.48
CA LEU A 72 0.69 2.60 -5.44
C LEU A 72 -0.40 1.62 -4.99
N CYS A 73 -1.40 1.41 -5.83
CA CYS A 73 -2.36 0.32 -5.62
C CYS A 73 -1.78 -0.94 -6.26
N LEU A 74 -1.68 -2.03 -5.49
CA LEU A 74 -0.98 -3.24 -5.91
C LEU A 74 -1.74 -4.49 -5.45
N SER A 75 -1.70 -5.53 -6.27
CA SER A 75 -1.98 -6.90 -5.84
C SER A 75 -0.85 -7.43 -4.96
N ARG A 76 -1.08 -8.54 -4.24
CA ARG A 76 -0.07 -9.15 -3.37
C ARG A 76 1.21 -9.50 -4.13
N ARG A 77 1.06 -10.13 -5.31
CA ARG A 77 2.20 -10.52 -6.16
C ARG A 77 3.02 -9.33 -6.62
N GLU A 78 2.36 -8.21 -6.88
CA GLU A 78 3.02 -6.98 -7.26
C GLU A 78 3.76 -6.35 -6.08
N VAL A 79 3.20 -6.38 -4.86
CA VAL A 79 3.93 -5.96 -3.65
C VAL A 79 5.23 -6.78 -3.50
N GLU A 80 5.13 -8.11 -3.48
CA GLU A 80 6.31 -8.98 -3.32
C GLU A 80 7.35 -8.75 -4.43
N THR A 81 6.90 -8.52 -5.67
CA THR A 81 7.78 -8.26 -6.82
C THR A 81 8.43 -6.88 -6.77
N VAL A 82 7.66 -5.84 -6.45
CA VAL A 82 8.10 -4.44 -6.47
C VAL A 82 9.04 -4.17 -5.32
N PHE A 83 8.75 -4.69 -4.13
CA PHE A 83 9.53 -4.41 -2.93
C PHE A 83 10.58 -5.47 -2.62
N ARG A 84 10.59 -6.60 -3.34
CA ARG A 84 11.57 -7.69 -3.19
C ARG A 84 11.68 -8.22 -1.76
N PHE A 85 10.60 -8.16 -1.00
CA PHE A 85 10.46 -8.80 0.30
C PHE A 85 9.17 -9.62 0.31
N SER A 86 9.15 -10.70 1.08
CA SER A 86 7.90 -11.36 1.43
C SER A 86 7.24 -10.62 2.60
N PHE A 87 5.92 -10.52 2.63
CA PHE A 87 5.20 -9.95 3.78
C PHE A 87 5.61 -10.60 5.11
N ALA A 88 6.01 -11.88 5.08
CA ALA A 88 6.54 -12.60 6.23
C ALA A 88 7.91 -12.06 6.70
N GLU A 89 8.78 -11.65 5.77
CA GLU A 89 10.06 -11.01 6.10
C GLU A 89 9.87 -9.60 6.65
N GLU A 90 8.89 -8.84 6.15
CA GLU A 90 8.62 -7.49 6.64
C GLU A 90 7.99 -7.50 8.04
N LEU A 91 7.04 -8.42 8.30
CA LEU A 91 6.53 -8.72 9.65
C LEU A 91 7.64 -9.15 10.62
N ALA A 92 8.69 -9.80 10.12
CA ALA A 92 9.84 -10.18 10.93
C ALA A 92 10.85 -9.02 11.12
N ALA A 93 10.82 -8.02 10.23
CA ALA A 93 11.74 -6.88 10.22
C ALA A 93 11.19 -5.65 10.99
N THR A 94 9.93 -5.65 11.42
CA THR A 94 9.35 -4.58 12.24
C THR A 94 10.11 -4.42 13.56
N GLU A 95 10.43 -3.18 13.91
CA GLU A 95 11.28 -2.84 15.06
C GLU A 95 10.61 -3.14 16.41
N THR A 96 9.27 -3.14 16.47
CA THR A 96 8.52 -3.48 17.69
C THR A 96 7.41 -4.51 17.45
N PRO A 97 7.13 -5.38 18.43
CA PRO A 97 6.04 -6.36 18.35
C PRO A 97 4.66 -5.75 18.10
N GLU A 98 4.40 -4.55 18.62
CA GLU A 98 3.12 -3.86 18.45
C GLU A 98 2.88 -3.46 16.99
N GLN A 99 3.92 -2.96 16.31
CA GLN A 99 3.84 -2.61 14.88
C GLN A 99 3.67 -3.85 14.01
N ALA A 100 4.33 -4.96 14.37
CA ALA A 100 4.17 -6.25 13.70
C ALA A 100 2.72 -6.73 13.77
N GLU A 101 2.11 -6.66 14.96
CA GLU A 101 0.73 -7.10 15.19
C GLU A 101 -0.28 -6.21 14.48
N GLU A 102 -0.10 -4.88 14.52
CA GLU A 102 -0.97 -3.95 13.78
C GLU A 102 -0.95 -4.23 12.27
N MET A 103 0.24 -4.43 11.71
CA MET A 103 0.41 -4.77 10.29
C MET A 103 -0.20 -6.14 9.97
N TYR A 104 0.01 -7.14 10.82
CA TYR A 104 -0.58 -8.47 10.69
C TYR A 104 -2.12 -8.41 10.66
N GLN A 105 -2.73 -7.68 11.59
CA GLN A 105 -4.19 -7.55 11.67
C GLN A 105 -4.75 -6.78 10.47
N ALA A 106 -4.06 -5.74 9.99
CA ALA A 106 -4.46 -4.99 8.81
C ALA A 106 -4.49 -5.86 7.56
N ILE A 107 -3.41 -6.62 7.29
CA ILE A 107 -3.32 -7.53 6.13
C ILE A 107 -4.40 -8.61 6.24
N LYS A 108 -4.54 -9.24 7.41
CA LYS A 108 -5.54 -10.28 7.66
C LYS A 108 -6.96 -9.78 7.40
N THR A 109 -7.32 -8.63 7.95
CA THR A 109 -8.66 -8.04 7.80
C THR A 109 -8.96 -7.74 6.34
N THR A 110 -8.01 -7.12 5.63
CA THR A 110 -8.13 -6.82 4.19
C THR A 110 -8.41 -8.06 3.37
N CYS A 111 -7.64 -9.14 3.58
CA CYS A 111 -7.79 -10.36 2.81
C CYS A 111 -9.13 -11.06 3.12
N LEU A 112 -9.56 -11.07 4.39
CA LEU A 112 -10.86 -11.63 4.77
C LEU A 112 -12.03 -10.82 4.17
N GLU A 113 -11.93 -9.49 4.11
CA GLU A 113 -12.91 -8.64 3.45
C GLU A 113 -12.94 -8.88 1.94
N ALA A 114 -11.77 -9.00 1.29
CA ALA A 114 -11.68 -9.33 -0.13
C ALA A 114 -12.34 -10.69 -0.43
N LEU A 115 -12.15 -11.71 0.42
CA LEU A 115 -12.81 -13.01 0.30
C LEU A 115 -14.33 -12.96 0.52
N ARG A 116 -14.83 -12.00 1.30
CA ARG A 116 -16.27 -11.84 1.54
C ARG A 116 -16.96 -11.04 0.44
N ASN A 117 -16.32 -9.97 0.00
CA ASN A 117 -16.97 -8.92 -0.77
C ASN A 117 -16.61 -8.92 -2.26
N SER A 118 -15.45 -9.49 -2.64
CA SER A 118 -15.04 -9.53 -4.05
C SER A 118 -15.65 -10.72 -4.79
N SER A 119 -16.18 -10.45 -5.98
CA SER A 119 -16.60 -11.45 -6.97
C SER A 119 -15.51 -11.82 -7.98
N ASP A 120 -14.37 -11.10 -8.00
CA ASP A 120 -13.25 -11.42 -8.89
C ASP A 120 -12.49 -12.64 -8.36
N PRO A 121 -12.45 -13.77 -9.09
CA PRO A 121 -11.78 -14.99 -8.63
C PRO A 121 -10.27 -14.80 -8.41
N ARG A 122 -9.62 -13.86 -9.10
CA ARG A 122 -8.19 -13.58 -8.95
C ARG A 122 -7.90 -12.86 -7.64
N VAL A 123 -8.69 -11.84 -7.32
CA VAL A 123 -8.61 -11.10 -6.03
C VAL A 123 -8.81 -12.07 -4.86
N ARG A 124 -9.80 -12.97 -4.98
CA ARG A 124 -10.08 -13.99 -3.96
C ARG A 124 -8.94 -14.99 -3.83
N ALA A 125 -8.35 -15.43 -4.94
CA ALA A 125 -7.22 -16.36 -4.94
C ALA A 125 -5.99 -15.73 -4.28
N ASP A 126 -5.65 -14.49 -4.64
CA ASP A 126 -4.54 -13.75 -4.04
C ASP A 126 -4.77 -13.54 -2.54
N ALA A 127 -5.98 -13.15 -2.12
CA ALA A 127 -6.33 -13.00 -0.71
C ALA A 127 -6.22 -14.33 0.07
N MET A 128 -6.64 -15.45 -0.52
CA MET A 128 -6.50 -16.78 0.09
C MET A 128 -5.03 -17.16 0.24
N GLU A 129 -4.24 -16.97 -0.82
CA GLU A 129 -2.80 -17.25 -0.81
C GLU A 129 -2.11 -16.44 0.30
N THR A 130 -2.50 -15.17 0.49
CA THR A 130 -1.94 -14.28 1.54
C THR A 130 -2.23 -14.84 2.92
N LEU A 131 -3.48 -15.20 3.19
CA LEU A 131 -3.87 -15.71 4.49
C LEU A 131 -3.23 -17.08 4.80
N GLN A 132 -3.02 -17.93 3.79
CA GLN A 132 -2.28 -19.18 3.93
C GLN A 132 -0.81 -18.94 4.24
N GLY A 133 -0.16 -18.00 3.54
CA GLY A 133 1.22 -17.61 3.81
C GLY A 133 1.42 -17.04 5.22
N MET A 134 0.39 -16.40 5.78
CA MET A 134 0.36 -15.91 7.16
C MET A 134 -0.04 -16.96 8.21
N GLY A 135 -0.39 -18.19 7.80
CA GLY A 135 -0.85 -19.25 8.70
C GLY A 135 -2.25 -19.02 9.30
N VAL A 136 -3.06 -18.13 8.73
CA VAL A 136 -4.43 -17.82 9.21
C VAL A 136 -5.44 -18.90 8.81
N VAL A 137 -5.23 -19.51 7.64
CA VAL A 137 -6.04 -20.61 7.09
C VAL A 137 -5.13 -21.70 6.56
N THR A 138 -5.55 -22.95 6.72
CA THR A 138 -4.87 -24.17 6.28
C THR A 138 -5.60 -24.82 5.12
#